data_AF-A0A432T6C4-F1
#
_entry.id   AF-A0A432T6C4-F1
#
_cell.length_a   1.000
_cell.length_b   1.000
_cell.length_c   1.000
_cell.angle_alpha   90.00
_cell.angle_beta   90.00
_cell.angle_gamma   90.00
#
_symmetry.space_group_name_H-M   'P 1'
#
loop_
_entity.id
_entity.type
_entity.pdbx_description
1 polymer ?
#
loop_
_entity_poly.entity_id
_entity_poly.type
_entity_poly.pdbx_seq_one_letter_code
_entity_poly.pdbx_strand_id
1 'polypeptide(L)' 'MIEIESIKLEIIKCLEPLNLDKVILFGSYAYGTPNIDSDIDLYVVTKDEYTPQNWKEKWVVIEEIKNGMGSYN' A
#
# COMPACT_ATOMS: atom_id res chain seq x y z
N MET A 1 8.19 3.28 -20.74
CA MET A 1 8.77 3.62 -19.43
C MET A 1 7.62 4.04 -18.56
N ILE A 2 7.32 3.33 -17.48
CA ILE A 2 6.24 3.74 -16.58
C ILE A 2 6.77 4.92 -15.77
N GLU A 3 5.99 6.00 -15.68
CA GLU A 3 6.37 7.17 -14.93
C GLU A 3 6.07 6.93 -13.45
N ILE A 4 7.12 6.91 -12.62
CA ILE A 4 7.02 6.63 -11.18
C ILE A 4 6.04 7.57 -10.46
N GLU A 5 5.90 8.82 -10.92
CA GLU A 5 4.96 9.79 -10.37
C GLU A 5 3.50 9.40 -10.64
N SER A 6 3.21 8.80 -11.79
CA SER A 6 1.86 8.30 -12.09
C SER A 6 1.48 7.16 -11.14
N ILE A 7 2.41 6.26 -10.85
CA ILE A 7 2.21 5.16 -9.88
C ILE A 7 1.98 5.71 -8.47
N LYS A 8 2.79 6.68 -8.02
CA LYS A 8 2.60 7.32 -6.70
C LYS A 8 1.22 7.94 -6.57
N LEU A 9 0.74 8.63 -7.61
CA LEU A 9 -0.59 9.24 -7.61
C LEU A 9 -1.70 8.19 -7.53
N GLU A 10 -1.56 7.07 -8.23
CA GLU A 10 -2.52 5.97 -8.19
C GLU A 10 -2.56 5.30 -6.80
N ILE A 11 -1.40 5.02 -6.21
CA ILE A 11 -1.29 4.49 -4.84
C ILE A 11 -1.97 5.42 -3.85
N ILE A 12 -1.72 6.73 -3.92
CA ILE A 12 -2.35 7.71 -3.03
C ILE A 12 -3.87 7.68 -3.20
N LYS A 13 -4.39 7.67 -4.43
CA LYS A 13 -5.84 7.61 -4.67
C LYS A 13 -6.49 6.36 -4.11
N CYS A 14 -5.87 5.19 -4.29
CA CYS A 14 -6.38 3.93 -3.76
C CYS A 14 -6.38 3.91 -2.23
N LEU A 15 -5.36 4.48 -1.60
CA LEU A 15 -5.17 4.44 -0.16
C LEU A 15 -5.75 5.64 0.60
N GLU A 16 -6.14 6.71 -0.08
CA GLU A 16 -6.76 7.91 0.50
C GLU A 16 -7.94 7.61 1.45
N PRO A 17 -8.84 6.64 1.16
CA PRO A 17 -9.94 6.32 2.07
C PRO A 17 -9.49 5.70 3.39
N LEU A 18 -8.30 5.11 3.41
CA LEU A 18 -7.70 4.56 4.61
C LEU A 18 -6.99 5.72 5.31
N ASN A 19 -7.36 6.01 6.56
CA ASN A 19 -6.81 7.15 7.31
C ASN A 19 -5.34 6.88 7.73
N LEU A 20 -4.44 6.85 6.77
CA LEU A 20 -3.03 6.52 6.93
C LEU A 20 -2.22 7.76 7.35
N ASP A 21 -1.14 7.53 8.09
CA ASP A 21 -0.14 8.54 8.42
C ASP A 21 0.88 8.68 7.30
N LYS A 22 1.42 7.54 6.83
CA LYS A 22 2.47 7.52 5.79
C LYS A 22 2.35 6.29 4.89
N VAL A 23 2.77 6.48 3.65
CA VAL A 23 2.97 5.41 2.67
C VAL A 23 4.37 5.57 2.08
N ILE A 24 5.16 4.50 2.11
CA ILE A 24 6.54 4.47 1.61
C ILE A 24 6.63 3.41 0.53
N LEU A 25 6.98 3.84 -0.69
CA LEU A 25 7.29 2.96 -1.81
C LEU A 25 8.74 2.49 -1.72
N PHE A 26 8.96 1.18 -1.77
CA PHE A 26 10.29 0.58 -1.79
C PHE A 26 10.38 -0.51 -2.85
N GLY A 27 11.45 -1.31 -2.84
CA GLY A 27 11.62 -2.41 -3.79
C GLY A 27 12.05 -1.96 -5.19
N SER A 28 11.66 -2.72 -6.20
CA SER A 28 12.08 -2.54 -7.60
C SER A 28 11.75 -1.13 -8.14
N TYR A 29 10.54 -0.64 -7.87
CA TYR A 29 10.09 0.71 -8.26
C TYR A 29 10.85 1.85 -7.57
N ALA A 30 11.56 1.59 -6.46
CA ALA A 30 12.40 2.57 -5.79
C ALA A 30 13.90 2.44 -6.14
N TYR A 31 14.40 1.22 -6.38
CA TYR A 31 15.85 0.94 -6.44
C TYR A 31 16.38 0.31 -7.73
N GLY A 32 15.56 -0.14 -8.69
CA GLY A 32 16.11 -0.72 -9.93
C GLY A 32 15.08 -1.21 -10.96
N THR A 33 15.30 -0.80 -12.21
CA THR A 33 14.64 -1.25 -13.47
C THR A 33 13.27 -1.92 -13.30
N PRO A 34 12.26 -1.21 -12.76
CA PRO A 34 10.91 -1.73 -12.73
C PRO A 34 10.40 -1.93 -14.16
N ASN A 35 9.68 -3.02 -14.36
CA ASN A 35 8.97 -3.31 -15.59
C ASN A 35 7.47 -3.44 -15.31
N ILE A 36 6.66 -3.58 -16.36
CA ILE A 36 5.20 -3.65 -16.23
C ILE A 36 4.71 -4.83 -15.38
N ASP A 37 5.51 -5.88 -15.27
CA ASP A 37 5.18 -7.09 -14.50
C ASP A 37 5.78 -7.06 -13.08
N SER A 38 6.39 -5.94 -12.67
CA SER A 38 6.99 -5.80 -11.34
C SER A 38 5.90 -5.57 -10.29
N ASP A 39 5.98 -6.31 -9.18
CA ASP A 39 5.16 -6.07 -7.99
C ASP A 39 5.44 -4.68 -7.39
N ILE A 40 4.45 -4.14 -6.67
CA ILE A 40 4.56 -2.86 -5.94
C ILE A 40 4.73 -3.16 -4.45
N ASP A 41 5.90 -2.81 -3.90
CA ASP A 41 6.21 -2.98 -2.48
C ASP A 41 5.91 -1.71 -1.68
N LEU A 42 5.01 -1.80 -0.69
CA LEU A 42 4.58 -0.66 0.12
C LEU A 42 4.72 -0.93 1.62
N TYR A 43 5.26 0.07 2.33
CA TYR A 43 5.23 0.13 3.78
C TYR A 43 4.24 1.20 4.19
N VAL A 44 3.22 0.80 4.95
CA VAL A 44 2.11 1.66 5.34
C VAL A 44 2.13 1.87 6.85
N VAL A 45 1.99 3.12 7.27
CA VAL A 45 1.82 3.52 8.67
C VAL A 45 0.38 3.99 8.83
N THR A 46 -0.40 3.29 9.64
CA THR A 46 -1.77 3.70 9.99
C THR A 46 -1.75 4.71 11.13
N LYS A 47 -2.81 5.49 11.30
CA LYS A 47 -2.99 6.39 12.46
C LYS A 47 -3.63 5.69 13.66
N ASP A 48 -3.72 4.37 13.63
CA ASP A 48 -4.35 3.61 14.69
C ASP A 48 -3.55 3.74 15.98
N GLU A 49 -4.23 4.06 17.07
CA GLU A 49 -3.63 4.09 18.42
C GLU A 49 -3.58 2.68 19.06
N TYR A 50 -3.96 1.64 18.30
CA TYR A 50 -3.96 0.26 18.77
C TYR A 50 -3.02 -0.61 17.93
N THR A 51 -2.33 -1.53 18.60
CA THR A 51 -1.58 -2.59 17.93
C THR A 51 -2.41 -3.87 17.98
N PRO A 52 -2.64 -4.56 16.85
CA PRO A 52 -3.32 -5.85 16.86
C PRO A 52 -2.64 -6.83 17.81
N GLN A 53 -3.41 -7.41 18.74
CA GLN A 53 -2.89 -8.30 19.78
C GLN A 53 -2.83 -9.76 19.33
N ASN A 54 -3.56 -10.10 18.28
CA ASN A 54 -3.64 -11.45 17.74
C ASN A 54 -3.72 -11.45 16.22
N TRP A 55 -3.58 -12.64 15.63
CA TRP A 55 -3.61 -12.81 14.17
C TRP A 55 -4.92 -12.29 13.58
N LYS A 56 -6.07 -12.53 14.23
CA LYS A 56 -7.37 -12.18 13.67
C LYS A 56 -7.54 -10.68 13.51
N GLU A 57 -7.17 -9.91 14.55
CA GLU A 57 -7.16 -8.44 14.48
C GLU A 57 -6.20 -7.93 13.41
N LYS A 58 -5.01 -8.53 13.30
CA LYS A 58 -4.04 -8.17 12.26
C LYS A 58 -4.62 -8.37 10.85
N TRP A 59 -5.42 -9.41 10.66
CA TRP A 59 -6.00 -9.70 9.36
C TRP A 59 -7.12 -8.77 8.95
N VAL A 60 -7.89 -8.24 9.90
CA VAL A 60 -8.89 -7.19 9.61
C VAL A 60 -8.22 -5.96 9.00
N VAL A 61 -7.12 -5.48 9.60
CA VAL A 61 -6.35 -4.34 9.07
C VAL A 61 -5.79 -4.64 7.67
N ILE A 62 -5.28 -5.86 7.46
CA ILE A 62 -4.76 -6.28 6.15
C ILE A 62 -5.89 -6.30 5.10
N GLU A 63 -7.09 -6.75 5.46
CA GLU A 63 -8.23 -6.83 4.56
C GLU A 63 -8.72 -5.44 4.15
N GLU A 64 -8.79 -4.49 5.08
CA GLU A 64 -9.10 -3.08 4.79
C GLU A 64 -8.10 -2.48 3.79
N ILE A 65 -6.80 -2.72 4.00
CA ILE A 65 -5.74 -2.24 3.08
C ILE A 65 -5.87 -2.88 1.70
N LYS A 66 -6.11 -4.20 1.63
CA LYS A 66 -6.31 -4.91 0.36
C LYS A 66 -7.52 -4.41 -0.42
N ASN A 67 -8.61 -4.12 0.29
CA ASN A 67 -9.83 -3.59 -0.32
C ASN A 67 -9.61 -2.18 -0.87
N GLY A 68 -8.86 -1.32 -0.16
CA GLY A 68 -8.46 -0.01 -0.66
C GLY A 68 -7.59 -0.08 -1.93
N MET A 69 -6.73 -1.09 -2.03
CA MET A 69 -5.91 -1.35 -3.23
C MET A 69 -6.67 -2.00 -4.39
N GLY A 70 -7.99 -2.20 -4.28
CA GLY A 70 -8.83 -2.72 -5.36
C GLY A 70 -8.58 -4.20 -5.71
N SER A 71 -7.90 -4.97 -4.85
CA SER A 71 -7.46 -6.33 -5.18
C SER A 71 -8.56 -7.42 -5.05
N TYR A 72 -9.81 -7.06 -4.79
CA TYR A 72 -10.96 -7.98 -4.82
C TYR A 72 -12.24 -7.30 -5.31
N ASN A 73 -12.36 -7.15 -6.64
CA ASN A 73 -13.63 -7.21 -7.37
C ASN A 73 -13.42 -8.07 -8.61
#